data_AF-A0A8I0B493-F1
#
_entry.id   AF-A0A8I0B493-F1
#
_cell.length_a   1.000
_cell.length_b   1.000
_cell.length_c   1.000
_cell.angle_alpha   90.00
_cell.angle_beta   90.00
_cell.angle_gamma   90.00
#
_symmetry.space_group_name_H-M   'P 1'
#
loop_
_entity.id
_entity.type
_entity.pdbx_description
1 polymer ?
#
loop_
_entity_poly.entity_id
_entity_poly.type
_entity_poly.pdbx_seq_one_letter_code
_entity_poly.pdbx_strand_id
1 'polypeptide(L)'
;MEGRATETSSSGDFFDEWLEVRDWTIRRHRKILLREKDGARDAILDDLRNVVRSHYVSPETMAARIEQLGADKTAELLREHLPTKKGSRSGDLGEILATEFVTRKLAYEVPILRLRWKDGREMALRGDDVVAFRRDEDDRLSFLKGEAKSRARLTPDIVQQAANALDQDHGRPGRHSVLFVAERLREQGADEMAVLLENAVLNSFSSCEVEHLLFTFSGNSPDAHLSNHLEALRSGRRRYAVGLRIDDHCDFIQAIYEGL
;
A
#
# COMPACT_ATOMS: atom_id res chain seq x y z
N MET A 1 0.61 -27.31 -31.76
CA MET A 1 0.06 -28.03 -30.60
C MET A 1 1.21 -28.21 -29.65
N GLU A 2 1.24 -27.42 -28.58
CA GLU A 2 1.90 -27.67 -27.29
C GLU A 2 1.73 -26.39 -26.48
N GLY A 3 0.53 -26.24 -25.91
CA GLY A 3 0.24 -25.23 -24.92
C GLY A 3 0.90 -25.66 -23.62
N ARG A 4 1.94 -24.93 -23.22
CA ARG A 4 2.57 -25.10 -21.92
C ARG A 4 1.57 -24.59 -20.87
N ALA A 5 0.95 -25.52 -20.17
CA ALA A 5 0.13 -25.20 -19.00
C ALA A 5 1.02 -24.50 -17.98
N THR A 6 0.75 -23.22 -17.74
CA THR A 6 1.16 -22.55 -16.51
C THR A 6 0.37 -23.17 -15.37
N GLU A 7 1.03 -24.00 -14.58
CA GLU A 7 0.56 -24.41 -13.26
C GLU A 7 0.44 -23.16 -12.39
N THR A 8 -0.79 -22.69 -12.19
CA THR A 8 -1.11 -21.77 -11.11
C THR A 8 -1.05 -22.58 -9.81
N SER A 9 0.09 -22.57 -9.12
CA SER A 9 0.16 -23.13 -7.77
C SER A 9 -0.73 -22.28 -6.86
N SER A 10 -1.85 -22.83 -6.42
CA SER A 10 -2.68 -22.19 -5.40
C SER A 10 -2.00 -22.32 -4.03
N SER A 11 -1.04 -21.46 -3.73
CA SER A 11 -0.88 -20.99 -2.35
C SER A 11 -1.96 -19.92 -2.15
N GLY A 12 -2.81 -20.05 -1.13
CA GLY A 12 -3.78 -19.01 -0.80
C GLY A 12 -3.07 -17.66 -0.60
N ASP A 13 -3.74 -16.56 -0.93
CA ASP A 13 -3.24 -15.24 -0.57
C ASP A 13 -3.23 -15.13 0.97
N PHE A 14 -2.09 -14.82 1.59
CA PHE A 14 -1.97 -14.72 3.04
C PHE A 14 -2.95 -13.71 3.65
N PHE A 15 -3.43 -12.71 2.89
CA PHE A 15 -4.52 -11.84 3.34
C PHE A 15 -5.82 -12.61 3.59
N ASP A 16 -6.15 -13.59 2.75
CA ASP A 16 -7.34 -14.43 2.92
C ASP A 16 -7.17 -15.42 4.07
N GLU A 17 -5.95 -15.87 4.35
CA GLU A 17 -5.66 -16.72 5.51
C GLU A 17 -5.70 -15.92 6.81
N TRP A 18 -5.26 -14.66 6.77
CA TRP A 18 -5.14 -13.78 7.93
C TRP A 18 -6.43 -13.05 8.31
N LEU A 19 -7.15 -12.49 7.34
CA LEU A 19 -8.15 -11.45 7.60
C LEU A 19 -9.59 -11.92 7.32
N GLU A 20 -10.49 -11.62 8.24
CA GLU A 20 -11.92 -11.55 7.96
C GLU A 20 -12.23 -10.26 7.23
N VAL A 21 -12.93 -10.38 6.10
CA VAL A 21 -13.33 -9.24 5.28
C VAL A 21 -14.84 -9.03 5.40
N ARG A 22 -15.24 -7.78 5.67
CA ARG A 22 -16.64 -7.36 5.52
C ARG A 22 -16.70 -6.12 4.64
N ASP A 23 -17.62 -6.13 3.68
CA ASP A 23 -17.72 -5.10 2.65
C ASP A 23 -19.14 -4.55 2.55
N TRP A 24 -19.23 -3.23 2.37
CA TRP A 24 -20.48 -2.53 2.16
C TRP A 24 -20.32 -1.46 1.09
N THR A 25 -21.36 -1.32 0.26
CA THR A 25 -21.51 -0.17 -0.62
C THR A 25 -22.30 0.93 0.09
N ILE A 26 -21.69 2.12 0.21
CA ILE A 26 -22.35 3.33 0.74
C ILE A 26 -22.42 4.35 -0.41
N ARG A 27 -23.60 4.47 -1.02
CA ARG A 27 -23.81 5.20 -2.29
C ARG A 27 -22.87 4.65 -3.38
N ARG A 28 -21.89 5.43 -3.84
CA ARG A 28 -20.86 4.99 -4.81
C ARG A 28 -19.54 4.55 -4.16
N HIS A 29 -19.40 4.74 -2.85
CA HIS A 29 -18.20 4.45 -2.09
C HIS A 29 -18.25 3.01 -1.55
N ARG A 30 -17.08 2.45 -1.22
CA ARG A 30 -16.98 1.15 -0.55
C ARG A 30 -16.37 1.32 0.83
N LYS A 31 -16.99 0.71 1.83
CA LYS A 31 -16.43 0.52 3.17
C LYS A 31 -15.98 -0.92 3.28
N ILE A 32 -14.72 -1.15 3.61
CA ILE A 32 -14.14 -2.48 3.76
C ILE A 32 -13.52 -2.56 5.15
N LEU A 33 -14.01 -3.48 5.97
CA LEU A 33 -13.47 -3.72 7.30
C LEU A 33 -12.69 -5.04 7.28
N LEU A 34 -11.47 -4.96 7.75
CA LEU A 34 -10.54 -6.07 7.88
C LEU A 34 -10.28 -6.30 9.37
N ARG A 35 -10.42 -7.54 9.81
CA ARG A 35 -10.08 -7.95 11.17
C ARG A 35 -9.22 -9.19 11.11
N GLU A 36 -8.19 -9.26 11.93
CA GLU A 36 -7.45 -10.50 12.11
C GLU A 36 -8.37 -11.63 12.61
N LYS A 37 -8.25 -12.79 11.99
CA LYS A 37 -8.88 -14.03 12.42
C LYS A 37 -8.20 -14.55 13.69
N ASP A 38 -8.99 -15.04 14.62
CA ASP A 38 -8.49 -15.61 15.87
C ASP A 38 -7.51 -16.76 15.57
N GLY A 39 -6.28 -16.65 16.07
CA GLY A 39 -5.24 -17.68 15.90
C GLY A 39 -4.53 -17.72 14.54
N ALA A 40 -4.87 -16.84 13.59
CA ALA A 40 -4.25 -16.85 12.26
C ALA A 40 -2.84 -16.24 12.20
N ARG A 41 -2.48 -15.43 13.20
CA ARG A 41 -1.25 -14.61 13.17
C ARG A 41 0.03 -15.43 13.00
N ASP A 42 0.19 -16.50 13.78
CA ASP A 42 1.42 -17.30 13.76
C ASP A 42 1.64 -17.96 12.39
N ALA A 43 0.55 -18.31 11.69
CA ALA A 43 0.63 -18.91 10.37
C ALA A 43 1.10 -17.94 9.28
N ILE A 44 0.83 -16.63 9.43
CA ILE A 44 1.11 -15.62 8.38
C ILE A 44 2.32 -14.73 8.69
N LEU A 45 2.89 -14.84 9.90
CA LEU A 45 3.84 -13.86 10.41
C LEU A 45 5.12 -13.79 9.56
N ASP A 46 5.62 -14.94 9.12
CA ASP A 46 6.84 -15.00 8.32
C ASP A 46 6.61 -14.54 6.87
N ASP A 47 5.45 -14.86 6.29
CA ASP A 47 5.06 -14.35 4.97
C ASP A 47 4.89 -12.83 4.99
N LEU A 48 4.23 -12.30 6.02
CA LEU A 48 4.10 -10.86 6.19
C LEU A 48 5.45 -10.18 6.42
N ARG A 49 6.37 -10.79 7.18
CA ARG A 49 7.75 -10.27 7.31
C ARG A 49 8.48 -10.27 5.97
N ASN A 50 8.33 -11.31 5.15
CA ASN A 50 8.94 -11.37 3.82
C ASN A 50 8.40 -10.27 2.90
N VAL A 51 7.09 -10.03 2.95
CA VAL A 51 6.46 -8.90 2.27
C VAL A 51 7.07 -7.58 2.76
N VAL A 52 7.12 -7.35 4.07
CA VAL A 52 7.70 -6.12 4.64
C VAL A 52 9.16 -5.94 4.20
N ARG A 53 10.00 -6.98 4.20
CA ARG A 53 11.38 -6.90 3.69
C ARG A 53 11.42 -6.47 2.22
N SER A 54 10.53 -7.02 1.39
CA SER A 54 10.48 -6.73 -0.05
C SER A 54 10.13 -5.26 -0.36
N HIS A 55 9.48 -4.56 0.57
CA HIS A 55 9.17 -3.14 0.47
C HIS A 55 10.40 -2.26 0.76
N TYR A 56 11.39 -2.74 1.52
CA TYR A 56 12.63 -2.01 1.78
C TYR A 56 13.76 -2.35 0.81
N VAL A 57 13.84 -3.60 0.36
CA VAL A 57 14.89 -4.08 -0.55
C VAL A 57 14.27 -5.05 -1.53
N SER A 58 14.60 -4.95 -2.83
CA SER A 58 14.06 -5.87 -3.82
C SER A 58 14.56 -7.31 -3.59
N PRO A 59 13.75 -8.35 -3.91
CA PRO A 59 14.20 -9.74 -3.79
C PRO A 59 15.49 -10.03 -4.57
N GLU A 60 15.66 -9.42 -5.74
CA GLU A 60 16.84 -9.57 -6.60
C GLU A 60 18.07 -8.95 -5.94
N THR A 61 17.92 -7.76 -5.35
CA THR A 61 18.99 -7.10 -4.58
C THR A 61 19.36 -7.91 -3.35
N MET A 62 18.35 -8.47 -2.66
CA MET A 62 18.57 -9.33 -1.50
C MET A 62 19.35 -10.59 -1.89
N ALA A 63 18.94 -11.29 -2.95
CA ALA A 63 19.60 -12.48 -3.47
C ALA A 63 21.06 -12.19 -3.87
N ALA A 64 21.29 -11.12 -4.63
CA ALA A 64 22.63 -10.71 -5.04
C ALA A 64 23.54 -10.38 -3.84
N ARG A 65 23.01 -9.70 -2.82
CA ARG A 65 23.78 -9.40 -1.58
C ARG A 65 24.09 -10.68 -0.81
N ILE A 66 23.16 -11.63 -0.71
CA ILE A 66 23.42 -12.91 -0.04
C ILE A 66 24.55 -13.66 -0.75
N GLU A 67 24.50 -13.74 -2.08
CA GLU A 67 25.54 -14.42 -2.87
C GLU A 67 26.92 -13.76 -2.72
N GLN A 68 26.97 -12.42 -2.72
CA GLN A 68 28.23 -11.67 -2.73
C GLN A 68 28.82 -11.44 -1.34
N LEU A 69 27.98 -11.23 -0.33
CA LEU A 69 28.38 -10.75 1.00
C LEU A 69 28.07 -11.76 2.12
N GLY A 70 27.24 -12.77 1.84
CA GLY A 70 26.68 -13.68 2.85
C GLY A 70 25.47 -13.10 3.58
N ALA A 71 24.75 -13.99 4.27
CA ALA A 71 23.49 -13.66 4.95
C ALA A 71 23.67 -12.60 6.06
N ASP A 72 24.71 -12.73 6.89
CA ASP A 72 24.93 -11.85 8.05
C ASP A 72 25.13 -10.38 7.64
N LYS A 73 26.03 -10.13 6.68
CA LYS A 73 26.27 -8.77 6.15
C LYS A 73 25.05 -8.22 5.41
N THR A 74 24.31 -9.09 4.73
CA THR A 74 23.07 -8.68 4.06
C THR A 74 22.01 -8.24 5.07
N ALA A 75 21.89 -8.96 6.19
CA ALA A 75 21.00 -8.58 7.29
C ALA A 75 21.42 -7.25 7.94
N GLU A 76 22.72 -7.02 8.13
CA GLU A 76 23.24 -5.71 8.58
C GLU A 76 22.84 -4.58 7.62
N LEU A 77 23.02 -4.76 6.32
CA LEU A 77 22.61 -3.77 5.32
C LEU A 77 21.09 -3.56 5.28
N LEU A 78 20.27 -4.61 5.44
CA LEU A 78 18.82 -4.46 5.54
C LEU A 78 18.45 -3.62 6.76
N ARG A 79 19.06 -3.88 7.92
CA ARG A 79 18.84 -3.09 9.14
C ARG A 79 19.19 -1.61 8.93
N GLU A 80 20.06 -1.26 7.98
CA GLU A 80 20.32 0.14 7.64
C GLU A 80 19.13 0.87 7.02
N HIS A 81 18.25 0.15 6.33
CA HIS A 81 17.03 0.69 5.73
C HIS A 81 15.84 0.68 6.68
N LEU A 82 15.80 -0.25 7.64
CA LEU A 82 14.65 -0.42 8.53
C LEU A 82 14.51 0.73 9.55
N PRO A 83 13.29 1.27 9.75
CA PRO A 83 13.02 2.26 10.79
C PRO A 83 13.25 1.68 12.19
N THR A 84 13.78 2.52 13.08
CA THR A 84 14.05 2.20 14.48
C THR A 84 13.03 2.84 15.42
N LYS A 85 12.49 4.01 15.04
CA LYS A 85 11.50 4.71 15.86
C LYS A 85 10.12 4.04 15.72
N LYS A 86 9.42 3.90 16.85
CA LYS A 86 8.06 3.33 16.90
C LYS A 86 7.09 4.00 15.91
N GLY A 87 7.13 5.33 15.84
CA GLY A 87 6.29 6.10 14.92
C GLY A 87 6.56 5.80 13.45
N SER A 88 7.84 5.72 13.07
CA SER A 88 8.25 5.39 11.70
C SER A 88 7.88 3.95 11.32
N ARG A 89 8.12 2.98 12.22
CA ARG A 89 7.67 1.57 12.03
C ARG A 89 6.17 1.46 11.80
N SER A 90 5.39 2.17 12.62
CA SER A 90 3.93 2.21 12.52
C SER A 90 3.47 2.83 11.20
N GLY A 91 4.09 3.94 10.79
CA GLY A 91 3.81 4.62 9.53
C GLY A 91 4.12 3.74 8.32
N ASP A 92 5.36 3.27 8.21
CA ASP A 92 5.82 2.41 7.12
C ASP A 92 4.96 1.15 7.00
N LEU A 93 4.66 0.45 8.12
CA LEU A 93 3.81 -0.75 8.05
C LEU A 93 2.38 -0.42 7.59
N GLY A 94 1.84 0.73 7.97
CA GLY A 94 0.53 1.18 7.47
C GLY A 94 0.51 1.38 5.96
N GLU A 95 1.56 1.97 5.41
CA GLU A 95 1.74 2.17 3.96
C GLU A 95 1.93 0.85 3.22
N ILE A 96 2.77 -0.05 3.76
CA ILE A 96 2.99 -1.40 3.22
C ILE A 96 1.64 -2.13 3.14
N LEU A 97 0.90 -2.22 4.24
CA LEU A 97 -0.38 -2.93 4.27
C LEU A 97 -1.43 -2.29 3.35
N ALA A 98 -1.44 -0.96 3.20
CA ALA A 98 -2.30 -0.28 2.24
C ALA A 98 -1.94 -0.66 0.81
N THR A 99 -0.64 -0.66 0.47
CA THR A 99 -0.13 -1.04 -0.86
C THR A 99 -0.47 -2.50 -1.17
N GLU A 100 -0.22 -3.42 -0.24
CA GLU A 100 -0.49 -4.84 -0.43
C GLU A 100 -1.98 -5.13 -0.56
N PHE A 101 -2.83 -4.41 0.19
CA PHE A 101 -4.27 -4.51 0.04
C PHE A 101 -4.72 -4.07 -1.36
N VAL A 102 -4.18 -2.96 -1.88
CA VAL A 102 -4.49 -2.48 -3.23
C VAL A 102 -4.13 -3.52 -4.28
N THR A 103 -2.91 -4.04 -4.25
CA THR A 103 -2.42 -4.96 -5.28
C THR A 103 -3.08 -6.34 -5.25
N ARG A 104 -3.58 -6.78 -4.09
CA ARG A 104 -4.23 -8.10 -3.93
C ARG A 104 -5.73 -8.07 -4.02
N LYS A 105 -6.36 -7.03 -3.48
CA LYS A 105 -7.82 -6.98 -3.28
C LYS A 105 -8.51 -5.99 -4.20
N LEU A 106 -7.77 -5.09 -4.84
CA LEU A 106 -8.29 -4.19 -5.85
C LEU A 106 -7.64 -4.51 -7.20
N ALA A 107 -8.35 -4.21 -8.29
CA ALA A 107 -7.83 -4.38 -9.65
C ALA A 107 -6.94 -3.17 -10.03
N TYR A 108 -5.89 -2.94 -9.24
CA TYR A 108 -4.92 -1.86 -9.39
C TYR A 108 -3.51 -2.38 -9.16
N GLU A 109 -2.55 -1.84 -9.90
CA GLU A 109 -1.14 -2.18 -9.84
C GLU A 109 -0.35 -1.06 -9.17
N VAL A 110 0.64 -1.43 -8.35
CA VAL A 110 1.64 -0.52 -7.77
C VAL A 110 3.01 -1.04 -8.20
N PRO A 111 3.58 -0.53 -9.30
CA PRO A 111 4.79 -1.11 -9.88
C PRO A 111 6.06 -0.79 -9.08
N ILE A 112 6.06 0.29 -8.31
CA ILE A 112 7.22 0.84 -7.63
C ILE A 112 6.90 0.93 -6.13
N LEU A 113 7.59 0.11 -5.32
CA LEU A 113 7.48 0.14 -3.87
C LEU A 113 8.39 1.23 -3.30
N ARG A 114 7.83 2.43 -3.11
CA ARG A 114 8.60 3.67 -2.85
C ARG A 114 9.55 3.61 -1.63
N LEU A 115 9.26 2.78 -0.63
CA LEU A 115 10.10 2.60 0.56
C LEU A 115 11.52 2.09 0.25
N ARG A 116 11.75 1.46 -0.91
CA ARG A 116 13.10 1.06 -1.37
C ARG A 116 14.02 2.27 -1.65
N TRP A 117 13.45 3.45 -1.84
CA TRP A 117 14.16 4.69 -2.20
C TRP A 117 14.09 5.77 -1.11
N LYS A 118 13.89 5.35 0.14
CA LYS A 118 13.88 6.28 1.28
C LYS A 118 15.27 6.88 1.51
N ASP A 119 15.38 8.21 1.52
CA ASP A 119 16.66 8.93 1.72
C ASP A 119 17.34 8.57 3.06
N GLY A 120 16.54 8.26 4.06
CA GLY A 120 17.00 7.73 5.33
C GLY A 120 15.87 7.01 6.07
N ARG A 121 16.20 5.99 6.86
CA ARG A 121 15.23 5.11 7.53
C ARG A 121 14.12 5.84 8.33
N GLU A 122 14.38 7.05 8.82
CA GLU A 122 13.44 7.88 9.59
C GLU A 122 12.83 9.05 8.79
N MET A 123 13.24 9.27 7.54
CA MET A 123 12.74 10.38 6.71
C MET A 123 11.43 9.98 6.04
N ALA A 124 10.41 10.82 6.14
CA ALA A 124 9.18 10.61 5.39
C ALA A 124 9.43 10.75 3.89
N LEU A 125 8.86 9.83 3.09
CA LEU A 125 8.80 10.01 1.65
C LEU A 125 7.84 11.15 1.33
N ARG A 126 8.19 11.93 0.29
CA ARG A 126 7.32 12.99 -0.22
C ARG A 126 6.31 12.40 -1.21
N GLY A 127 5.14 13.01 -1.29
CA GLY A 127 4.08 12.60 -2.20
C GLY A 127 3.08 11.65 -1.55
N ASP A 128 2.28 11.01 -2.38
CA ASP A 128 1.13 10.20 -1.94
C ASP A 128 1.57 8.84 -1.43
N ASP A 129 0.95 8.36 -0.34
CA ASP A 129 1.29 7.07 0.28
C ASP A 129 1.16 5.91 -0.69
N VAL A 130 0.10 5.91 -1.50
CA VAL A 130 -0.08 4.93 -2.57
C VAL A 130 -0.45 5.66 -3.85
N VAL A 131 0.28 5.37 -4.92
CA VAL A 131 -0.10 5.69 -6.29
C VAL A 131 -0.23 4.38 -7.04
N ALA A 132 -1.47 3.98 -7.31
CA ALA A 132 -1.75 2.78 -8.10
C ALA A 132 -2.45 3.16 -9.40
N PHE A 133 -2.35 2.30 -10.40
CA PHE A 133 -3.04 2.49 -11.67
C PHE A 133 -3.61 1.19 -12.19
N ARG A 134 -4.56 1.31 -13.10
CA ARG A 134 -5.07 0.21 -13.92
C ARG A 134 -5.28 0.69 -15.33
N ARG A 135 -5.20 -0.23 -16.27
CA ARG A 135 -5.58 -0.02 -17.66
C ARG A 135 -6.87 -0.75 -17.96
N ASP A 136 -7.72 -0.16 -18.78
CA ASP A 136 -8.82 -0.87 -19.41
C ASP A 136 -8.36 -1.51 -20.73
N GLU A 137 -9.29 -2.15 -21.44
CA GLU A 137 -9.03 -2.82 -22.73
C GLU A 137 -8.58 -1.85 -23.84
N ASP A 138 -8.82 -0.54 -23.67
CA ASP A 138 -8.45 0.54 -24.60
C ASP A 138 -7.16 1.27 -24.14
N ASP A 139 -6.37 0.67 -23.23
CA ASP A 139 -5.17 1.26 -22.61
C ASP A 139 -5.41 2.59 -21.87
N ARG A 140 -6.65 2.89 -21.47
CA ARG A 140 -6.93 4.11 -20.71
C ARG A 140 -6.52 3.93 -19.26
N LEU A 141 -5.69 4.85 -18.77
CA LEU A 141 -5.25 4.87 -17.39
C LEU A 141 -6.34 5.38 -16.45
N SER A 142 -6.61 4.60 -15.41
CA SER A 142 -7.27 5.06 -14.18
C SER A 142 -6.28 5.04 -13.03
N PHE A 143 -6.37 5.99 -12.12
CA PHE A 143 -5.51 6.09 -10.94
C PHE A 143 -6.28 5.78 -9.65
N LEU A 144 -5.53 5.32 -8.66
CA LEU A 144 -5.93 5.26 -7.25
C LEU A 144 -4.91 6.09 -6.46
N LYS A 145 -5.37 7.19 -5.86
CA LYS A 145 -4.60 7.96 -4.88
C LYS A 145 -4.92 7.44 -3.49
N GLY A 146 -3.91 6.96 -2.77
CA GLY A 146 -4.09 6.41 -1.44
C GLY A 146 -3.39 7.20 -0.35
N GLU A 147 -4.03 7.24 0.81
CA GLU A 147 -3.53 7.81 2.05
C GLU A 147 -3.69 6.76 3.16
N ALA A 148 -2.61 6.49 3.89
CA ALA A 148 -2.58 5.49 4.94
C ALA A 148 -2.40 6.15 6.31
N LYS A 149 -3.21 5.74 7.30
CA LYS A 149 -3.07 6.18 8.70
C LYS A 149 -2.98 4.99 9.64
N SER A 150 -1.83 4.86 10.29
CA SER A 150 -1.58 3.86 11.33
C SER A 150 -1.62 4.49 12.72
N ARG A 151 -2.54 4.07 13.59
CA ARG A 151 -2.73 4.62 14.94
C ARG A 151 -3.29 3.58 15.90
N ALA A 152 -2.67 3.42 17.07
CA ALA A 152 -3.19 2.54 18.12
C ALA A 152 -4.67 2.82 18.46
N ARG A 153 -5.06 4.10 18.45
CA ARG A 153 -6.46 4.54 18.51
C ARG A 153 -6.78 5.47 17.35
N LEU A 154 -7.66 5.03 16.45
CA LEU A 154 -8.27 5.84 15.41
C LEU A 154 -9.34 6.77 16.01
N THR A 155 -9.38 8.01 15.52
CA THR A 155 -10.37 9.02 15.88
C THR A 155 -10.98 9.62 14.61
N PRO A 156 -12.13 10.33 14.71
CA PRO A 156 -12.71 11.04 13.57
C PRO A 156 -11.74 12.03 12.93
N ASP A 157 -10.95 12.75 13.74
CA ASP A 157 -9.99 13.74 13.25
C ASP A 157 -8.89 13.11 12.38
N ILE A 158 -8.44 11.89 12.71
CA ILE A 158 -7.45 11.16 11.91
C ILE A 158 -8.04 10.79 10.54
N VAL A 159 -9.30 10.35 10.50
CA VAL A 159 -10.00 10.07 9.23
C VAL A 159 -10.18 11.35 8.42
N GLN A 160 -10.54 12.47 9.07
CA GLN A 160 -10.68 13.76 8.39
C GLN A 160 -9.34 14.26 7.83
N GLN A 161 -8.23 14.09 8.56
CA GLN A 161 -6.89 14.43 8.07
C GLN A 161 -6.54 13.62 6.82
N ALA A 162 -6.81 12.30 6.82
CA ALA A 162 -6.58 11.45 5.66
C ALA A 162 -7.44 11.89 4.47
N ALA A 163 -8.73 12.17 4.70
CA ALA A 163 -9.64 12.68 3.69
C ALA A 163 -9.16 14.01 3.09
N ASN A 164 -8.68 14.94 3.92
CA ASN A 164 -8.17 16.22 3.45
C ASN A 164 -6.91 16.06 2.59
N ALA A 165 -6.00 15.15 2.96
CA ALA A 165 -4.81 14.83 2.16
C ALA A 165 -5.20 14.26 0.79
N LEU A 166 -6.18 13.35 0.74
CA LEU A 166 -6.71 12.81 -0.51
C LEU A 166 -7.27 13.91 -1.43
N ASP A 167 -7.95 14.92 -0.86
CA ASP A 167 -8.57 16.01 -1.63
C ASP A 167 -7.59 17.09 -2.11
N GLN A 168 -6.34 17.09 -1.63
CA GLN A 168 -5.28 17.94 -2.19
C GLN A 168 -5.08 17.67 -3.68
N ASP A 169 -4.55 18.66 -4.41
CA ASP A 169 -4.36 18.61 -5.86
C ASP A 169 -5.65 18.30 -6.64
N HIS A 170 -6.78 18.81 -6.15
CA HIS A 170 -8.12 18.54 -6.70
C HIS A 170 -8.46 17.04 -6.75
N GLY A 171 -8.00 16.32 -5.73
CA GLY A 171 -8.17 14.88 -5.59
C GLY A 171 -7.33 14.03 -6.53
N ARG A 172 -6.40 14.61 -7.29
CA ARG A 172 -5.52 13.87 -8.21
C ARG A 172 -4.25 13.42 -7.47
N PRO A 173 -3.56 12.38 -7.98
CA PRO A 173 -2.22 12.06 -7.50
C PRO A 173 -1.29 13.27 -7.63
N GLY A 174 -0.37 13.41 -6.69
CA GLY A 174 0.70 14.39 -6.77
C GLY A 174 1.53 14.16 -8.03
N ARG A 175 1.75 15.22 -8.80
CA ARG A 175 2.53 15.16 -10.06
C ARG A 175 3.92 14.56 -9.83
N HIS A 176 4.58 14.95 -8.75
CA HIS A 176 5.88 14.42 -8.37
C HIS A 176 5.84 12.94 -7.99
N SER A 177 4.79 12.47 -7.32
CA SER A 177 4.62 11.06 -6.97
C SER A 177 4.56 10.20 -8.25
N VAL A 178 3.80 10.65 -9.26
CA VAL A 178 3.66 9.93 -10.53
C VAL A 178 4.94 9.98 -11.36
N LEU A 179 5.62 11.14 -11.42
CA LEU A 179 6.91 11.25 -12.12
C LEU A 179 8.00 10.40 -11.48
N PHE A 180 8.04 10.32 -10.14
CA PHE A 180 8.95 9.41 -9.44
C PHE A 180 8.74 7.97 -9.89
N VAL A 181 7.48 7.51 -9.97
CA VAL A 181 7.16 6.16 -10.47
C VAL A 181 7.59 5.99 -11.93
N ALA A 182 7.29 6.95 -12.80
CA ALA A 182 7.68 6.90 -14.20
C ALA A 182 9.21 6.83 -14.40
N GLU A 183 9.98 7.61 -13.64
CA GLU A 183 11.45 7.58 -13.68
C GLU A 183 12.01 6.22 -13.26
N ARG A 184 11.49 5.62 -12.18
CA ARG A 184 11.91 4.28 -11.76
C ARG A 184 11.54 3.21 -12.78
N LEU A 185 10.40 3.36 -13.47
CA LEU A 185 10.02 2.48 -14.57
C LEU A 185 10.98 2.60 -15.76
N ARG A 186 11.42 3.82 -16.11
CA ARG A 186 12.44 4.02 -17.15
C ARG A 186 13.76 3.34 -16.80
N GLU A 187 14.21 3.46 -15.56
CA GLU A 187 15.42 2.78 -15.07
C GLU A 187 15.31 1.25 -15.16
N GLN A 188 14.09 0.71 -15.05
CA GLN A 188 13.79 -0.71 -15.20
C GLN A 188 13.52 -1.14 -16.66
N GLY A 189 13.61 -0.22 -17.63
CA GLY A 189 13.33 -0.48 -19.04
C GLY A 189 11.84 -0.63 -19.37
N ALA A 190 10.93 -0.29 -18.46
CA ALA A 190 9.49 -0.33 -18.64
C ALA A 190 8.96 0.97 -19.28
N ASP A 191 9.53 1.33 -20.44
CA ASP A 191 9.32 2.63 -21.08
C ASP A 191 7.88 2.90 -21.51
N GLU A 192 7.15 1.87 -21.97
CA GLU A 192 5.76 2.02 -22.42
C GLU A 192 4.87 2.57 -21.31
N MET A 193 4.93 1.97 -20.12
CA MET A 193 4.16 2.42 -18.96
C MET A 193 4.65 3.79 -18.47
N ALA A 194 5.97 4.02 -18.45
CA ALA A 194 6.52 5.31 -18.06
C ALA A 194 5.98 6.46 -18.94
N VAL A 195 5.91 6.26 -20.26
CA VAL A 195 5.34 7.23 -21.21
C VAL A 195 3.87 7.51 -20.93
N LEU A 196 3.07 6.48 -20.62
CA LEU A 196 1.66 6.68 -20.27
C LEU A 196 1.51 7.53 -18.99
N LEU A 197 2.31 7.27 -17.96
CA LEU A 197 2.30 8.04 -16.71
C LEU A 197 2.75 9.50 -16.93
N GLU A 198 3.80 9.72 -17.70
CA GLU A 198 4.27 11.07 -18.06
C GLU A 198 3.22 11.85 -18.86
N ASN A 199 2.58 11.21 -19.84
CA ASN A 199 1.48 11.80 -20.59
C ASN A 199 0.29 12.13 -19.68
N ALA A 200 -0.04 11.29 -18.70
CA ALA A 200 -1.07 11.60 -17.72
C ALA A 200 -0.70 12.87 -16.91
N VAL A 201 0.55 13.02 -16.50
CA VAL A 201 1.04 14.22 -15.79
C VAL A 201 0.98 15.47 -16.68
N LEU A 202 1.44 15.38 -17.93
CA LEU A 202 1.41 16.48 -18.90
C LEU A 202 -0.02 16.95 -19.18
N ASN A 203 -0.96 16.00 -19.31
CA ASN A 203 -2.38 16.29 -19.50
C ASN A 203 -3.13 16.58 -18.19
N SER A 204 -2.42 16.77 -17.07
CA SER A 204 -2.99 17.07 -15.75
C SER A 204 -4.08 16.07 -15.32
N PHE A 205 -3.92 14.80 -15.71
CA PHE A 205 -4.85 13.71 -15.44
C PHE A 205 -6.29 14.00 -15.91
N SER A 206 -6.46 14.83 -16.94
CA SER A 206 -7.79 15.26 -17.42
C SER A 206 -8.60 14.13 -18.05
N SER A 207 -7.93 13.18 -18.70
CA SER A 207 -8.52 11.99 -19.32
C SER A 207 -8.57 10.78 -18.39
N CYS A 208 -8.07 10.90 -17.16
CA CYS A 208 -7.94 9.77 -16.24
C CYS A 208 -9.02 9.79 -15.16
N GLU A 209 -9.71 8.66 -15.01
CA GLU A 209 -10.52 8.41 -13.82
C GLU A 209 -9.59 8.32 -12.60
N VAL A 210 -10.00 8.92 -11.48
CA VAL A 210 -9.23 8.85 -10.23
C VAL A 210 -10.16 8.45 -9.10
N GLU A 211 -9.85 7.33 -8.48
CA GLU A 211 -10.46 6.85 -7.24
C GLU A 211 -9.52 7.12 -6.06
N HIS A 212 -10.06 7.11 -4.84
CA HIS A 212 -9.30 7.31 -3.62
C HIS A 212 -9.28 6.06 -2.75
N LEU A 213 -8.17 5.82 -2.08
CA LEU A 213 -8.04 4.87 -0.98
C LEU A 213 -7.79 5.63 0.32
N LEU A 214 -8.71 5.53 1.27
CA LEU A 214 -8.48 5.93 2.66
C LEU A 214 -8.25 4.66 3.45
N PHE A 215 -7.00 4.37 3.79
CA PHE A 215 -6.61 3.17 4.53
C PHE A 215 -6.31 3.51 5.99
N THR A 216 -6.92 2.78 6.92
CA THR A 216 -6.67 2.92 8.36
C THR A 216 -6.18 1.59 8.92
N PHE A 217 -5.16 1.65 9.77
CA PHE A 217 -4.62 0.52 10.51
C PHE A 217 -4.59 0.88 12.00
N SER A 218 -5.43 0.22 12.81
CA SER A 218 -5.66 0.66 14.20
C SER A 218 -6.01 -0.46 15.18
N GLY A 219 -5.92 -0.16 16.48
CA GLY A 219 -6.30 -1.08 17.57
C GLY A 219 -7.78 -1.11 17.90
N ASN A 220 -8.50 -0.01 17.70
CA ASN A 220 -9.94 0.07 17.90
C ASN A 220 -10.72 -0.14 16.59
N SER A 221 -12.03 -0.37 16.71
CA SER A 221 -12.92 -0.50 15.56
C SER A 221 -12.96 0.79 14.73
N PRO A 222 -12.68 0.74 13.42
CA PRO A 222 -12.78 1.90 12.54
C PRO A 222 -14.20 2.10 11.98
N ASP A 223 -15.12 1.15 12.20
CA ASP A 223 -16.43 1.08 11.54
C ASP A 223 -17.24 2.38 11.61
N ALA A 224 -17.49 2.90 12.82
CA ALA A 224 -18.27 4.11 13.00
C ALA A 224 -17.60 5.33 12.36
N HIS A 225 -16.27 5.44 12.46
CA HIS A 225 -15.52 6.55 11.90
C HIS A 225 -15.57 6.55 10.36
N LEU A 226 -15.38 5.38 9.74
CA LEU A 226 -15.44 5.24 8.28
C LEU A 226 -16.87 5.39 7.75
N SER A 227 -17.88 4.87 8.45
CA SER A 227 -19.29 5.00 8.07
C SER A 227 -19.72 6.46 8.10
N ASN A 228 -19.48 7.16 9.22
CA ASN A 228 -19.82 8.58 9.36
C ASN A 228 -19.10 9.43 8.29
N HIS A 229 -17.83 9.14 8.01
CA HIS A 229 -17.09 9.82 6.96
C HIS A 229 -17.74 9.64 5.58
N LEU A 230 -18.01 8.39 5.18
CA LEU A 230 -18.60 8.10 3.87
C LEU A 230 -20.02 8.63 3.71
N GLU A 231 -20.84 8.61 4.77
CA GLU A 231 -22.20 9.15 4.75
C GLU A 231 -22.23 10.68 4.60
N ALA A 232 -21.23 11.37 5.17
CA ALA A 232 -21.05 12.81 5.06
C ALA A 232 -20.55 13.24 3.67
N LEU A 233 -19.90 12.35 2.89
CA LEU A 233 -19.47 12.65 1.52
C LEU A 233 -20.68 12.85 0.59
N ARG A 234 -20.89 14.09 0.15
CA ARG A 234 -21.94 14.47 -0.83
C ARG A 234 -21.44 14.49 -2.27
N SER A 235 -20.16 14.81 -2.47
CA SER A 235 -19.50 14.95 -3.77
C SER A 235 -18.05 14.49 -3.66
N GLY A 236 -17.24 14.66 -4.72
CA GLY A 236 -15.82 14.27 -4.74
C GLY A 236 -15.54 13.04 -5.60
N ARG A 237 -14.44 12.34 -5.35
CA ARG A 237 -14.07 11.12 -6.07
C ARG A 237 -14.63 9.88 -5.37
N ARG A 238 -14.78 8.78 -6.12
CA ARG A 238 -15.14 7.49 -5.51
C ARG A 238 -14.05 7.10 -4.51
N ARG A 239 -14.45 6.56 -3.36
CA ARG A 239 -13.53 6.20 -2.26
C ARG A 239 -13.71 4.76 -1.83
N TYR A 240 -12.59 4.06 -1.62
CA TYR A 240 -12.49 2.87 -0.80
C TYR A 240 -12.03 3.32 0.59
N ALA A 241 -12.89 3.21 1.60
CA ALA A 241 -12.54 3.41 2.99
C ALA A 241 -12.27 2.04 3.62
N VAL A 242 -10.99 1.75 3.85
CA VAL A 242 -10.52 0.45 4.33
C VAL A 242 -10.04 0.60 5.77
N GLY A 243 -10.54 -0.27 6.65
CA GLY A 243 -10.18 -0.27 8.07
C GLY A 243 -9.67 -1.62 8.52
N LEU A 244 -8.35 -1.73 8.69
CA LEU A 244 -7.70 -2.86 9.33
C LEU A 244 -7.63 -2.66 10.84
N ARG A 245 -8.25 -3.59 11.56
CA ARG A 245 -8.20 -3.64 13.02
C ARG A 245 -7.32 -4.80 13.50
N ILE A 246 -6.31 -4.47 14.30
CA ILE A 246 -5.48 -5.43 15.05
C ILE A 246 -5.46 -4.97 16.51
N ASP A 247 -6.12 -5.71 17.41
CA ASP A 247 -6.46 -5.25 18.76
C ASP A 247 -5.24 -4.79 19.59
N ASP A 248 -4.13 -5.52 19.47
CA ASP A 248 -2.82 -5.26 20.06
C ASP A 248 -1.87 -4.56 19.06
N HIS A 249 -2.37 -3.55 18.35
CA HIS A 249 -1.69 -2.78 17.28
C HIS A 249 -0.18 -2.54 17.51
N CYS A 250 0.19 -2.02 18.68
CA CYS A 250 1.59 -1.71 19.00
C CYS A 250 2.46 -2.96 19.09
N ASP A 251 1.95 -4.02 19.73
CA ASP A 251 2.68 -5.27 19.95
C ASP A 251 2.81 -6.04 18.65
N PHE A 252 1.78 -6.00 17.80
CA PHE A 252 1.85 -6.55 16.44
C PHE A 252 2.94 -5.88 15.59
N ILE A 253 3.00 -4.54 15.57
CA ILE A 253 4.07 -3.82 14.87
C ILE A 253 5.44 -4.24 15.42
N GLN A 254 5.57 -4.31 16.74
CA GLN A 254 6.82 -4.72 17.38
C GLN A 254 7.23 -6.14 16.94
N ALA A 255 6.31 -7.11 16.99
CA ALA A 255 6.54 -8.50 16.61
C ALA A 255 6.98 -8.64 15.14
N ILE A 256 6.45 -7.81 14.24
CA ILE A 256 6.90 -7.76 12.84
C ILE A 256 8.35 -7.31 12.77
N TYR A 257 8.66 -6.10 13.24
CA TYR A 257 9.98 -5.48 13.05
C TYR A 257 11.11 -6.13 13.85
N GLU A 258 10.81 -6.75 15.00
CA GLU A 258 11.82 -7.50 15.77
C GLU A 258 12.21 -8.82 15.11
N GLY A 259 11.35 -9.35 14.23
CA GLY A 259 11.64 -10.54 13.44
C GLY A 259 12.18 -10.26 12.04
N LEU A 260 12.53 -9.00 11.72
CA LEU A 260 13.06 -8.62 10.41
C LEU A 260 14.56 -8.84 10.25
#